data_AF-A0A2E8RW40-F1
#
_entry.id   AF-A0A2E8RW40-F1
#
_cell.length_a   1.000
_cell.length_b   1.000
_cell.length_c   1.000
_cell.angle_alpha   90.00
_cell.angle_beta   90.00
_cell.angle_gamma   90.00
#
_symmetry.space_group_name_H-M   'P 1'
#
loop_
_entity.id
_entity.type
_entity.pdbx_description
1 polymer ?
#
loop_
_entity_poly.entity_id
_entity_poly.type
_entity_poly.pdbx_seq_one_letter_code
_entity_poly.pdbx_strand_id
1 'polypeptide(L)'
;MPAFQTMRFFGFVVAALFFVACFEPENEQIETNIVTLSWQVSGGTCATAKIPNVQINVFDEKGDLYDQVVTLCSNGSTTFEEVEEGSYRVQVLGLNEENNATYETPSLDVTVIAGPEPIIIQPPLQLAIRRAHLEITWKFSTGGQCNFEGVDKIEISVWDQVVEMQVAQDTVSCTFDPNEQDMFPDGTMPRGLAIVDLAPGEVLIEGFGLDAQGYRLFHGTEEALKLNPGEIHEIELVLYPCSDEGVSCQ
;
A
#
# COMPACT_ATOMS: atom_id res chain seq x y z
N MET A 1 -82.44 14.41 40.81
CA MET A 1 -83.51 14.10 39.83
C MET A 1 -83.05 14.56 38.46
N PRO A 2 -83.23 13.82 37.36
CA PRO A 2 -83.27 12.36 37.13
C PRO A 2 -82.09 11.97 36.17
N ALA A 3 -81.87 10.77 35.64
CA ALA A 3 -82.61 9.53 35.58
C ALA A 3 -81.62 8.35 35.54
N PHE A 4 -81.91 7.32 36.33
CA PHE A 4 -81.37 5.97 36.20
C PHE A 4 -81.78 5.39 34.84
N GLN A 5 -80.85 4.73 34.13
CA GLN A 5 -81.23 3.79 33.08
C GLN A 5 -80.46 2.48 33.25
N THR A 6 -81.07 1.59 34.01
CA THR A 6 -80.87 0.14 33.98
C THR A 6 -81.13 -0.39 32.58
N MET A 7 -80.12 -1.01 31.95
CA MET A 7 -80.35 -1.91 30.82
C MET A 7 -79.72 -3.26 31.11
N ARG A 8 -80.55 -4.29 30.92
CA ARG A 8 -80.40 -5.66 31.41
C ARG A 8 -79.44 -6.45 30.53
N PHE A 9 -78.60 -7.22 31.21
CA PHE A 9 -77.93 -8.42 30.73
C PHE A 9 -78.93 -9.39 30.08
N PHE A 10 -78.68 -9.78 28.83
CA PHE A 10 -79.07 -11.06 28.25
C PHE A 10 -78.26 -11.26 26.96
N GLY A 11 -77.38 -12.25 26.92
CA GLY A 11 -76.69 -12.57 25.67
C GLY A 11 -75.48 -13.47 25.80
N PHE A 12 -75.74 -14.79 25.69
CA PHE A 12 -74.86 -15.80 25.10
C PHE A 12 -73.39 -15.90 25.57
N VAL A 13 -73.16 -16.85 26.48
CA VAL A 13 -71.85 -17.50 26.63
C VAL A 13 -71.66 -18.44 25.43
N VAL A 14 -70.97 -17.97 24.40
CA VAL A 14 -70.35 -18.84 23.39
C VAL A 14 -68.98 -19.20 23.94
N ALA A 15 -68.83 -20.43 24.43
CA ALA A 15 -67.53 -21.00 24.76
C ALA A 15 -66.77 -21.28 23.45
N ALA A 16 -66.13 -20.25 22.90
CA ALA A 16 -65.14 -20.41 21.86
C ALA A 16 -63.85 -20.94 22.51
N LEU A 17 -63.57 -22.23 22.31
CA LEU A 17 -62.25 -22.81 22.48
C LEU A 17 -61.32 -22.14 21.46
N PHE A 18 -60.81 -20.96 21.80
CA PHE A 18 -59.62 -20.43 21.17
C PHE A 18 -58.47 -21.33 21.60
N PHE A 19 -58.11 -22.26 20.72
CA PHE A 19 -56.74 -22.77 20.69
C PHE A 19 -55.87 -21.55 20.43
N VAL A 20 -55.40 -20.93 21.51
CA VAL A 20 -54.21 -20.08 21.48
C VAL A 20 -53.09 -21.06 21.11
N ALA A 21 -52.91 -21.29 19.81
CA ALA A 21 -51.65 -21.73 19.31
C ALA A 21 -50.67 -20.65 19.77
N CYS A 22 -49.86 -20.96 20.78
CA CYS A 22 -48.61 -20.28 20.99
C CYS A 22 -47.84 -20.45 19.68
N PHE A 23 -48.02 -19.50 18.76
CA PHE A 23 -46.98 -19.15 17.81
C PHE A 23 -45.83 -18.69 18.71
N GLU A 24 -44.97 -19.63 19.07
CA GLU A 24 -43.63 -19.31 19.49
C GLU A 24 -43.04 -18.63 18.26
N PRO A 25 -42.82 -17.30 18.30
CA PRO A 25 -42.25 -16.60 17.16
C PRO A 25 -40.96 -17.35 16.85
N GLU A 26 -40.89 -17.92 15.65
CA GLU A 26 -39.68 -18.50 15.13
C GLU A 26 -38.67 -17.35 15.21
N ASN A 27 -37.77 -17.46 16.18
CA ASN A 27 -36.79 -16.44 16.48
C ASN A 27 -35.84 -16.50 15.29
N GLU A 28 -36.14 -15.75 14.23
CA GLU A 28 -35.23 -15.50 13.11
C GLU A 28 -33.95 -15.01 13.77
N GLN A 29 -33.00 -15.94 13.93
CA GLN A 29 -31.66 -15.59 14.35
C GLN A 29 -31.15 -14.70 13.24
N ILE A 30 -31.10 -13.40 13.51
CA ILE A 30 -30.55 -12.44 12.57
C ILE A 30 -29.09 -12.83 12.41
N GLU A 31 -28.77 -13.44 11.26
CA GLU A 31 -27.40 -13.77 10.86
C GLU A 31 -26.70 -12.44 10.52
N THR A 32 -26.26 -11.73 11.56
CA THR A 32 -25.42 -10.55 11.39
C THR A 32 -23.98 -11.00 11.22
N ASN A 33 -23.52 -11.03 9.96
CA ASN A 33 -22.11 -11.22 9.66
C ASN A 33 -21.35 -9.94 9.96
N ILE A 34 -20.83 -9.87 11.18
CA ILE A 34 -20.05 -8.74 11.67
C ILE A 34 -18.57 -9.09 11.56
N VAL A 35 -17.79 -8.27 10.85
CA VAL A 35 -16.34 -8.44 10.75
C VAL A 35 -15.66 -7.25 11.43
N THR A 36 -14.88 -7.52 12.46
CA THR A 36 -14.07 -6.51 13.15
C THR A 36 -12.62 -6.65 12.77
N LEU A 37 -12.04 -5.56 12.27
CA LEU A 37 -10.64 -5.45 11.92
C LEU A 37 -9.97 -4.45 12.86
N SER A 38 -8.74 -4.76 13.28
CA SER A 38 -7.91 -3.86 14.08
C SER A 38 -6.55 -3.64 13.43
N TRP A 39 -5.94 -2.48 13.69
CA TRP A 39 -4.63 -2.13 13.16
C TRP A 39 -3.74 -1.48 14.22
N GLN A 40 -2.44 -1.53 13.97
CA GLN A 40 -1.42 -0.86 14.77
C GLN A 40 -0.32 -0.33 13.85
N VAL A 41 0.24 0.82 14.19
CA VAL A 41 1.36 1.43 13.45
C VAL A 41 2.68 0.83 13.90
N SER A 42 3.43 0.28 12.97
CA SER A 42 4.75 -0.29 13.25
C SER A 42 5.72 0.80 13.72
N GLY A 43 6.36 0.58 14.86
CA GLY A 43 7.35 1.51 15.41
C GLY A 43 6.81 2.78 16.06
N GLY A 44 5.48 2.94 16.22
CA GLY A 44 4.94 4.15 16.85
C GLY A 44 3.42 4.20 16.98
N THR A 45 2.89 5.42 16.88
CA THR A 45 1.46 5.74 16.93
C THR A 45 1.04 6.50 15.67
N CYS A 46 -0.27 6.63 15.44
CA CYS A 46 -0.80 7.43 14.32
C CYS A 46 -0.27 8.88 14.33
N ALA A 47 -0.14 9.48 15.51
CA ALA A 47 0.33 10.85 15.67
C ALA A 47 1.82 10.99 15.29
N THR A 48 2.68 10.07 15.75
CA THR A 48 4.12 10.11 15.41
C THR A 48 4.37 9.80 13.94
N ALA A 49 3.55 8.92 13.35
CA ALA A 49 3.59 8.56 11.94
C ALA A 49 2.91 9.59 11.01
N LYS A 50 2.27 10.63 11.58
CA LYS A 50 1.55 11.68 10.84
C LYS A 50 0.46 11.11 9.90
N ILE A 51 -0.24 10.08 10.36
CA ILE A 51 -1.35 9.47 9.63
C ILE A 51 -2.67 9.76 10.36
N PRO A 52 -3.38 10.87 10.04
CA PRO A 52 -4.66 11.18 10.68
C PRO A 52 -5.73 10.14 10.35
N ASN A 53 -5.70 9.55 9.16
CA ASN A 53 -6.73 8.66 8.64
C ASN A 53 -6.16 7.31 8.23
N VAL A 54 -7.03 6.31 8.24
CA VAL A 54 -6.79 4.98 7.70
C VAL A 54 -7.90 4.68 6.70
N GLN A 55 -7.51 4.17 5.53
CA GLN A 55 -8.40 3.66 4.51
C GLN A 55 -8.32 2.13 4.51
N ILE A 56 -9.47 1.47 4.62
CA ILE A 56 -9.60 0.03 4.52
C ILE A 56 -10.24 -0.27 3.16
N ASN A 57 -9.52 -1.01 2.32
CA ASN A 57 -10.01 -1.52 1.04
C ASN A 57 -10.35 -3.00 1.22
N VAL A 58 -11.56 -3.39 0.83
CA VAL A 58 -12.02 -4.78 0.80
C VAL A 58 -12.23 -5.15 -0.66
N PHE A 59 -11.54 -6.20 -1.10
CA PHE A 59 -11.65 -6.75 -2.45
C PHE A 59 -12.34 -8.10 -2.40
N ASP A 60 -13.15 -8.41 -3.41
CA ASP A 60 -13.76 -9.73 -3.56
C ASP A 60 -12.76 -10.79 -4.06
N GLU A 61 -13.22 -12.03 -4.25
CA GLU A 61 -12.41 -13.14 -4.76
C GLU A 61 -11.84 -12.90 -6.17
N LYS A 62 -12.44 -12.01 -6.96
CA LYS A 62 -12.00 -11.66 -8.31
C LYS A 62 -10.95 -10.54 -8.30
N GLY A 63 -10.75 -9.91 -7.14
CA GLY A 63 -9.86 -8.77 -6.98
C GLY A 63 -10.54 -7.43 -7.29
N ASP A 64 -11.86 -7.41 -7.47
CA ASP A 64 -12.62 -6.18 -7.65
C ASP A 64 -12.85 -5.51 -6.29
N LEU A 65 -12.83 -4.17 -6.25
CA LEU A 65 -13.09 -3.43 -5.01
C LEU A 65 -14.56 -3.62 -4.61
N TYR A 66 -14.78 -4.32 -3.50
CA TYR A 66 -16.10 -4.59 -2.92
C TYR A 66 -16.57 -3.43 -2.03
N ASP A 67 -15.71 -2.97 -1.11
CA ASP A 67 -16.02 -1.88 -0.19
C ASP A 67 -14.77 -1.06 0.16
N GLN A 68 -14.99 0.19 0.58
CA GLN A 68 -13.95 1.10 1.02
C GLN A 68 -14.45 1.99 2.17
N VAL A 69 -13.70 1.99 3.27
CA VAL A 69 -14.01 2.82 4.46
C VAL A 69 -12.81 3.68 4.82
N VAL A 70 -13.03 4.96 5.11
CA VAL A 70 -12.03 5.86 5.68
C VAL A 70 -12.43 6.24 7.10
N THR A 71 -11.52 6.07 8.05
CA THR A 71 -11.76 6.34 9.47
C THR A 71 -10.53 6.94 10.14
N LEU A 72 -10.69 7.50 11.34
CA LEU A 72 -9.56 8.05 12.09
C LEU A 72 -8.59 6.94 12.48
N CYS A 73 -7.30 7.15 12.23
CA CYS A 73 -6.27 6.17 12.59
C CYS A 73 -6.29 5.86 14.10
N SER A 74 -6.58 6.88 14.93
CA SER A 74 -6.66 6.77 16.38
C SER A 74 -7.74 5.82 16.89
N ASN A 75 -8.71 5.43 16.06
CA ASN A 75 -9.74 4.46 16.45
C ASN A 75 -9.13 3.06 16.64
N GLY A 76 -8.07 2.71 15.91
CA GLY A 76 -7.36 1.43 16.01
C GLY A 76 -8.15 0.20 15.55
N SER A 77 -9.43 0.36 15.22
CA SER A 77 -10.30 -0.69 14.72
C SER A 77 -11.50 -0.12 13.96
N THR A 78 -12.09 -0.95 13.11
CA THR A 78 -13.36 -0.70 12.45
C THR A 78 -14.17 -2.00 12.39
N THR A 79 -15.49 -1.86 12.31
CA THR A 79 -16.41 -2.99 12.19
C THR A 79 -17.23 -2.81 10.93
N PHE A 80 -17.31 -3.89 10.15
CA PHE A 80 -18.20 -4.04 9.00
C PHE A 80 -19.39 -4.87 9.44
N GLU A 81 -20.59 -4.37 9.18
CA GLU A 81 -21.84 -5.05 9.46
C GLU A 81 -22.41 -5.60 8.14
N GLU A 82 -23.22 -6.67 8.23
CA GLU A 82 -23.92 -7.25 7.08
C GLU A 82 -22.98 -7.69 5.93
N VAL A 83 -21.78 -8.19 6.26
CA VAL A 83 -20.83 -8.67 5.24
C VAL A 83 -21.33 -9.99 4.66
N GLU A 84 -21.50 -10.06 3.34
CA GLU A 84 -21.93 -11.31 2.69
C GLU A 84 -20.93 -12.45 2.93
N GLU A 85 -21.42 -13.69 2.90
CA GLU A 85 -20.54 -14.85 2.98
C GLU A 85 -19.64 -14.93 1.75
N GLY A 86 -18.36 -15.20 1.94
CA GLY A 86 -17.41 -15.20 0.83
C GLY A 86 -15.96 -15.16 1.26
N SER A 87 -15.08 -15.10 0.26
CA SER A 87 -13.65 -14.85 0.47
C SER A 87 -13.30 -13.45 -0.02
N TYR A 88 -12.62 -12.70 0.83
CA TYR A 88 -12.25 -11.32 0.60
C TYR A 88 -10.75 -11.14 0.80
N ARG A 89 -10.19 -10.11 0.17
CA ARG A 89 -8.85 -9.62 0.47
C ARG A 89 -8.97 -8.24 1.08
N VAL A 90 -8.33 -8.03 2.21
CA VAL A 90 -8.36 -6.75 2.92
C VAL A 90 -6.98 -6.11 2.90
N GLN A 91 -6.94 -4.81 2.60
CA GLN A 91 -5.74 -3.99 2.69
C GLN A 91 -6.04 -2.72 3.49
N VAL A 92 -5.16 -2.38 4.41
CA VAL A 92 -5.27 -1.16 5.22
C VAL A 92 -4.15 -0.21 4.84
N LEU A 93 -4.50 1.03 4.51
CA LEU A 93 -3.59 2.10 4.14
C LEU A 93 -3.64 3.22 5.18
N GLY A 94 -2.49 3.67 5.68
CA GLY A 94 -2.37 4.88 6.50
C GLY A 94 -2.17 6.09 5.61
N LEU A 95 -3.07 7.08 5.73
CA LEU A 95 -3.08 8.27 4.89
C LEU A 95 -2.53 9.47 5.67
N ASN A 96 -1.68 10.27 5.03
CA ASN A 96 -1.19 11.54 5.59
C ASN A 96 -2.25 12.67 5.49
N GLU A 97 -1.89 13.90 5.86
CA GLU A 97 -2.79 15.07 5.80
C GLU A 97 -3.23 15.45 4.37
N GLU A 98 -2.49 15.02 3.35
CA GLU A 98 -2.77 15.25 1.94
C GLU A 98 -3.59 14.10 1.32
N ASN A 99 -3.98 13.10 2.14
CA ASN A 99 -4.61 11.84 1.73
C ASN A 99 -3.72 10.92 0.86
N ASN A 100 -2.41 11.12 0.89
CA ASN A 100 -1.46 10.21 0.26
C ASN A 100 -1.21 9.00 1.19
N ALA A 101 -1.25 7.79 0.63
CA ALA A 101 -0.96 6.56 1.38
C ALA A 101 0.54 6.45 1.65
N THR A 102 0.94 6.57 2.92
CA THR A 102 2.33 6.52 3.37
C THR A 102 2.64 5.28 4.22
N TYR A 103 1.61 4.59 4.71
CA TYR A 103 1.71 3.30 5.38
C TYR A 103 0.77 2.29 4.73
N GLU A 104 1.10 1.02 4.80
CA GLU A 104 0.25 -0.07 4.33
C GLU A 104 0.43 -1.34 5.14
N THR A 105 -0.58 -2.20 5.11
CA THR A 105 -0.45 -3.60 5.54
C THR A 105 -0.21 -4.48 4.33
N PRO A 106 0.43 -5.65 4.50
CA PRO A 106 0.25 -6.75 3.56
C PRO A 106 -1.25 -7.01 3.34
N SER A 107 -1.59 -7.50 2.15
CA SER A 107 -2.94 -7.99 1.89
C SER A 107 -3.24 -9.20 2.76
N LEU A 108 -4.40 -9.23 3.40
CA LEU A 108 -4.87 -10.35 4.20
C LEU A 108 -6.11 -10.97 3.54
N ASP A 109 -6.08 -12.27 3.27
CA ASP A 109 -7.27 -12.98 2.83
C ASP A 109 -8.14 -13.36 4.05
N VAL A 110 -9.44 -13.06 3.98
CA VAL A 110 -10.44 -13.24 5.03
C VAL A 110 -11.62 -14.02 4.46
N THR A 111 -12.02 -15.10 5.12
CA THR A 111 -13.23 -15.85 4.77
C THR A 111 -14.34 -15.50 5.76
N VAL A 112 -15.46 -15.01 5.23
CA VAL A 112 -16.68 -14.71 5.98
C VAL A 112 -17.63 -15.89 5.83
N ILE A 113 -18.04 -16.45 6.97
CA ILE A 113 -18.97 -17.59 7.06
C ILE A 113 -20.16 -17.12 7.90
N ALA A 114 -21.38 -17.47 7.52
CA ALA A 114 -22.55 -17.07 8.28
C ALA A 114 -22.52 -17.66 9.70
N GLY A 115 -22.83 -16.82 10.67
CA GLY A 115 -22.90 -17.23 12.06
C GLY A 115 -23.36 -16.12 13.00
N PRO A 116 -23.74 -16.50 14.23
CA PRO A 116 -24.17 -15.54 15.26
C PRO A 116 -23.02 -14.82 15.94
N GLU A 117 -21.77 -15.26 15.73
CA GLU A 117 -20.58 -14.69 16.36
C GLU A 117 -19.83 -13.76 15.41
N PRO A 118 -19.34 -12.60 15.89
CA PRO A 118 -18.56 -11.68 15.07
C PRO A 118 -17.19 -12.29 14.73
N ILE A 119 -16.74 -12.09 13.49
CA ILE A 119 -15.40 -12.47 13.03
C ILE A 119 -14.43 -11.37 13.43
N ILE A 120 -13.54 -11.67 14.38
CA ILE A 120 -12.51 -10.72 14.84
C ILE A 120 -11.17 -11.10 14.23
N ILE A 121 -10.61 -10.24 13.39
CA ILE A 121 -9.30 -10.44 12.78
C ILE A 121 -8.22 -10.21 13.84
N GLN A 122 -7.49 -11.27 14.18
CA GLN A 122 -6.37 -11.24 15.12
C GLN A 122 -5.14 -11.96 14.54
N PRO A 123 -3.91 -11.48 14.84
CA PRO A 123 -3.59 -10.26 15.60
C PRO A 123 -3.93 -8.96 14.83
N PRO A 124 -3.86 -7.77 15.48
CA PRO A 124 -4.04 -6.49 14.78
C PRO A 124 -3.05 -6.35 13.62
N LEU A 125 -3.54 -5.83 12.49
CA LEU A 125 -2.75 -5.64 11.28
C LEU A 125 -1.69 -4.57 11.49
N GLN A 126 -0.44 -4.88 11.12
CA GLN A 126 0.68 -3.97 11.30
C GLN A 126 0.84 -3.08 10.07
N LEU A 127 0.52 -1.80 10.23
CA LEU A 127 0.80 -0.75 9.24
C LEU A 127 2.31 -0.49 9.22
N ALA A 128 2.97 -0.80 8.10
CA ALA A 128 4.37 -0.50 7.86
C ALA A 128 4.50 0.68 6.90
N ILE A 129 5.60 1.44 7.02
CA ILE A 129 5.86 2.56 6.10
C ILE A 129 6.01 2.02 4.67
N ARG A 130 5.34 2.65 3.70
CA ARG A 130 5.44 2.26 2.29
C ARG A 130 6.84 2.55 1.79
N ARG A 131 7.42 1.58 1.09
CA ARG A 131 8.72 1.76 0.45
C ARG A 131 8.60 2.70 -0.75
N ALA A 132 9.68 3.42 -1.03
CA ALA A 132 9.78 4.26 -2.21
C ALA A 132 10.30 3.44 -3.40
N HIS A 133 9.96 3.90 -4.60
CA HIS A 133 10.49 3.39 -5.86
C HIS A 133 11.30 4.51 -6.52
N LEU A 134 12.48 4.19 -7.01
CA LEU A 134 13.38 5.13 -7.66
C LEU A 134 13.70 4.65 -9.07
N GLU A 135 13.30 5.43 -10.07
CA GLU A 135 13.63 5.24 -11.48
C GLU A 135 14.73 6.21 -11.87
N ILE A 136 15.89 5.67 -12.21
CA ILE A 136 17.10 6.43 -12.50
C ILE A 136 17.39 6.30 -13.97
N THR A 137 17.38 7.41 -14.69
CA THR A 137 17.94 7.51 -16.04
C THR A 137 19.28 8.22 -15.98
N TRP A 138 20.09 8.13 -17.04
CA TRP A 138 21.35 8.87 -17.09
C TRP A 138 21.65 9.45 -18.46
N LYS A 139 22.48 10.50 -18.47
CA LYS A 139 23.09 11.07 -19.65
C LYS A 139 24.54 11.45 -19.40
N PHE A 140 25.36 11.38 -20.43
CA PHE A 140 26.73 11.90 -20.38
C PHE A 140 26.72 13.41 -20.62
N SER A 141 27.55 14.14 -19.87
CA SER A 141 27.68 15.59 -20.02
C SER A 141 28.21 16.01 -21.40
N THR A 142 28.90 15.10 -22.09
CA THR A 142 29.36 15.23 -23.48
C THR A 142 28.22 15.11 -24.50
N GLY A 143 27.06 14.60 -24.09
CA GLY A 143 25.93 14.26 -24.97
C GLY A 143 26.08 12.94 -25.73
N GLY A 144 27.16 12.18 -25.48
CA GLY A 144 27.38 10.87 -26.08
C GLY A 144 26.46 9.77 -25.55
N GLN A 145 26.63 8.58 -26.10
CA GLN A 145 26.02 7.33 -25.60
C GLN A 145 27.12 6.41 -25.10
N CYS A 146 26.80 5.43 -24.25
CA CYS A 146 27.79 4.57 -23.59
C CYS A 146 28.93 4.09 -24.51
N ASN A 147 28.57 3.43 -25.63
CA ASN A 147 29.55 2.83 -26.54
C ASN A 147 30.47 3.85 -27.23
N PHE A 148 30.00 5.09 -27.43
CA PHE A 148 30.83 6.16 -28.00
C PHE A 148 31.80 6.74 -26.96
N GLU A 149 31.43 6.68 -25.69
CA GLU A 149 32.21 7.16 -24.56
C GLU A 149 33.17 6.09 -23.99
N GLY A 150 33.21 4.91 -24.62
CA GLY A 150 34.02 3.78 -24.14
C GLY A 150 33.51 3.15 -22.84
N VAL A 151 32.25 3.41 -22.50
CA VAL A 151 31.58 2.88 -21.32
C VAL A 151 30.88 1.57 -21.69
N ASP A 152 31.27 0.49 -21.01
CA ASP A 152 30.68 -0.84 -21.16
C ASP A 152 29.56 -1.09 -20.14
N LYS A 153 29.62 -0.44 -18.96
CA LYS A 153 28.65 -0.62 -17.88
C LYS A 153 28.38 0.67 -17.13
N ILE A 154 27.17 0.79 -16.58
CA ILE A 154 26.79 1.86 -15.66
C ILE A 154 26.54 1.22 -14.30
N GLU A 155 27.38 1.55 -13.32
CA GLU A 155 27.18 1.16 -11.93
C GLU A 155 26.44 2.27 -11.20
N ILE A 156 25.32 1.96 -10.55
CA ILE A 156 24.57 2.91 -9.73
C ILE A 156 24.57 2.42 -8.29
N SER A 157 24.86 3.32 -7.36
CA SER A 157 24.80 3.09 -5.92
C SER A 157 23.86 4.10 -5.27
N VAL A 158 23.04 3.63 -4.34
CA VAL A 158 22.17 4.47 -3.51
C VAL A 158 22.62 4.34 -2.07
N TRP A 159 22.87 5.48 -1.44
CA TRP A 159 23.35 5.59 -0.07
C TRP A 159 22.32 6.31 0.79
N ASP A 160 22.02 5.76 1.95
CA ASP A 160 21.25 6.45 2.98
C ASP A 160 22.16 7.49 3.66
N GLN A 161 21.80 8.77 3.59
CA GLN A 161 22.63 9.85 4.13
C GLN A 161 22.57 9.96 5.66
N VAL A 162 21.55 9.38 6.30
CA VAL A 162 21.38 9.45 7.76
C VAL A 162 22.30 8.46 8.45
N VAL A 163 22.40 7.25 7.91
CA VAL A 163 23.24 6.19 8.48
C VAL A 163 24.55 5.96 7.72
N GLU A 164 24.78 6.70 6.63
CA GLU A 164 25.97 6.61 5.78
C GLU A 164 26.24 5.18 5.27
N MET A 165 25.19 4.46 4.88
CA MET A 165 25.28 3.08 4.38
C MET A 165 24.69 2.95 2.98
N GLN A 166 25.33 2.13 2.15
CA GLN A 166 24.80 1.75 0.85
C GLN A 166 23.56 0.87 1.05
N VAL A 167 22.43 1.28 0.48
CA VAL A 167 21.15 0.57 0.57
C VAL A 167 20.80 -0.19 -0.71
N ALA A 168 21.38 0.21 -1.83
CA ALA A 168 21.27 -0.50 -3.10
C ALA A 168 22.51 -0.29 -3.97
N GLN A 169 22.83 -1.28 -4.79
CA GLN A 169 23.82 -1.20 -5.85
C GLN A 169 23.35 -2.07 -7.02
N ASP A 170 23.41 -1.54 -8.23
CA ASP A 170 23.17 -2.33 -9.43
C ASP A 170 24.10 -1.91 -10.57
N THR A 171 24.22 -2.74 -11.59
CA THR A 171 25.04 -2.47 -12.75
C THR A 171 24.32 -2.84 -14.04
N VAL A 172 24.14 -1.85 -14.91
CA VAL A 172 23.48 -2.02 -16.21
C VAL A 172 24.54 -2.13 -17.30
N SER A 173 24.46 -3.17 -18.14
CA SER A 173 25.35 -3.30 -19.30
C SER A 173 24.95 -2.32 -20.40
N CYS A 174 25.93 -1.62 -20.96
CA CYS A 174 25.74 -0.79 -22.14
C CYS A 174 25.87 -1.59 -23.45
N THR A 175 26.33 -2.85 -23.37
CA THR A 175 26.30 -3.75 -24.54
C THR A 175 24.91 -4.30 -24.73
N PHE A 176 24.38 -4.11 -25.94
CA PHE A 176 23.09 -4.67 -26.35
C PHE A 176 23.24 -6.17 -26.59
N ASP A 177 22.60 -7.00 -25.77
CA ASP A 177 22.33 -8.38 -26.14
C ASP A 177 20.96 -8.45 -26.85
N PRO A 178 20.91 -8.72 -28.17
CA PRO A 178 19.65 -8.89 -28.89
C PRO A 178 18.77 -10.04 -28.37
N ASN A 179 19.30 -10.91 -27.50
CA ASN A 179 18.59 -12.04 -26.93
C ASN A 179 18.11 -11.78 -25.49
N GLU A 180 18.56 -10.71 -24.82
CA GLU A 180 18.00 -10.31 -23.52
C GLU A 180 16.72 -9.50 -23.73
N GLN A 181 15.69 -9.84 -22.96
CA GLN A 181 14.34 -9.25 -23.05
C GLN A 181 14.23 -7.84 -22.44
N ASP A 182 15.35 -7.15 -22.25
CA ASP A 182 15.39 -5.89 -21.50
C ASP A 182 15.00 -4.67 -22.35
N MET A 183 14.55 -4.87 -23.59
CA MET A 183 13.92 -3.80 -24.38
C MET A 183 12.56 -3.45 -23.78
N PHE A 184 12.32 -2.16 -23.55
CA PHE A 184 10.97 -1.68 -23.28
C PHE A 184 10.04 -2.05 -24.45
N PRO A 185 8.72 -2.23 -24.21
CA PRO A 185 7.75 -2.58 -25.25
C PRO A 185 7.73 -1.64 -26.47
N ASP A 186 8.26 -0.42 -26.32
CA ASP A 186 8.40 0.59 -27.38
C ASP A 186 9.67 0.45 -28.22
N GLY A 187 10.53 -0.51 -27.90
CA GLY A 187 11.78 -0.80 -28.58
C GLY A 187 12.95 0.11 -28.22
N THR A 188 12.82 0.90 -27.16
CA THR A 188 13.95 1.67 -26.63
C THR A 188 14.79 0.80 -25.70
N MET A 189 16.12 0.99 -25.73
CA MET A 189 17.00 0.37 -24.74
C MET A 189 16.65 0.91 -23.36
N PRO A 190 16.79 0.10 -22.29
CA PRO A 190 16.63 0.58 -20.94
C PRO A 190 17.69 1.64 -20.67
N ARG A 191 17.30 2.91 -20.74
CA ARG A 191 18.16 4.07 -20.40
C ARG A 191 18.18 4.32 -18.90
N GLY A 192 17.78 3.33 -18.12
CA GLY A 192 17.56 3.51 -16.73
C GLY A 192 17.53 2.22 -15.93
N LEU A 193 17.48 2.42 -14.63
CA LEU A 193 17.48 1.41 -13.59
C LEU A 193 16.31 1.72 -12.66
N ALA A 194 15.52 0.71 -12.33
CA ALA A 194 14.46 0.80 -11.33
C ALA A 194 14.95 0.13 -10.03
N ILE A 195 15.03 0.90 -8.95
CA ILE A 195 15.36 0.41 -7.61
C ILE A 195 14.08 0.50 -6.77
N VAL A 196 13.51 -0.68 -6.50
CA VAL A 196 12.29 -0.83 -5.70
C VAL A 196 12.62 -1.07 -4.23
N ASP A 197 11.59 -1.01 -3.38
CA ASP A 197 11.67 -1.34 -1.95
C ASP A 197 12.64 -0.49 -1.10
N LEU A 198 12.90 0.75 -1.52
CA LEU A 198 13.76 1.68 -0.79
C LEU A 198 13.08 2.21 0.48
N ALA A 199 13.83 2.33 1.57
CA ALA A 199 13.37 3.04 2.76
C ALA A 199 13.14 4.52 2.43
N PRO A 200 12.03 5.13 2.86
CA PRO A 200 11.86 6.58 2.73
C PRO A 200 12.90 7.32 3.59
N GLY A 201 13.40 8.44 3.08
CA GLY A 201 14.52 9.15 3.69
C GLY A 201 15.26 10.04 2.69
N GLU A 202 16.37 10.63 3.14
CA GLU A 202 17.29 11.35 2.26
C GLU A 202 18.37 10.38 1.76
N VAL A 203 18.52 10.29 0.45
CA VAL A 203 19.50 9.42 -0.20
C VAL A 203 20.46 10.23 -1.06
N LEU A 204 21.68 9.73 -1.17
CA LEU A 204 22.67 10.12 -2.16
C LEU A 204 22.67 9.05 -3.25
N ILE A 205 22.63 9.48 -4.51
CA ILE A 205 22.73 8.58 -5.65
C ILE A 205 24.05 8.86 -6.34
N GLU A 206 24.86 7.83 -6.53
CA GLU A 206 26.12 7.91 -7.25
C GLU A 206 26.06 6.97 -8.45
N GLY A 207 26.56 7.43 -9.59
CA GLY A 207 26.64 6.64 -10.80
C GLY A 207 28.01 6.72 -11.43
N PHE A 208 28.53 5.58 -11.87
CA PHE A 208 29.82 5.46 -12.55
C PHE A 208 29.65 4.82 -13.92
N GLY A 209 30.26 5.44 -14.93
CA GLY A 209 30.49 4.80 -16.23
C GLY A 209 31.80 4.02 -16.19
N LEU A 210 31.73 2.70 -16.38
CA LEU A 210 32.86 1.78 -16.33
C LEU A 210 33.23 1.27 -17.72
N ASP A 211 34.52 1.15 -18.01
CA ASP A 211 35.00 0.48 -19.23
C ASP A 211 34.98 -1.06 -19.12
N ALA A 212 35.42 -1.74 -20.19
CA ALA A 212 35.49 -3.20 -20.26
C ALA A 212 36.37 -3.84 -19.16
N GLN A 213 37.33 -3.09 -18.61
CA GLN A 213 38.24 -3.53 -17.55
C GLN A 213 37.75 -3.13 -16.16
N GLY A 214 36.64 -2.39 -16.05
CA GLY A 214 36.07 -1.89 -14.81
C GLY A 214 36.67 -0.57 -14.33
N TYR A 215 37.44 0.14 -15.16
CA TYR A 215 37.92 1.48 -14.79
C TYR A 215 36.79 2.50 -14.92
N ARG A 216 36.68 3.37 -13.92
CA ARG A 216 35.73 4.48 -13.88
C ARG A 216 36.17 5.57 -14.86
N LEU A 217 35.36 5.79 -15.90
CA LEU A 217 35.55 6.83 -16.92
C LEU A 217 34.68 8.05 -16.67
N PHE A 218 33.48 7.84 -16.10
CA PHE A 218 32.54 8.90 -15.76
C PHE A 218 32.00 8.75 -14.35
N HIS A 219 31.60 9.87 -13.76
CA HIS A 219 30.96 9.94 -12.45
C HIS A 219 29.87 11.00 -12.43
N GLY A 220 28.74 10.71 -11.77
CA GLY A 220 27.69 11.66 -11.50
C GLY A 220 27.07 11.38 -10.14
N THR A 221 26.61 12.45 -9.48
CA THR A 221 25.99 12.37 -8.16
C THR A 221 24.72 13.21 -8.12
N GLU A 222 23.70 12.69 -7.45
CA GLU A 222 22.53 13.47 -7.03
C GLU A 222 22.50 13.48 -5.50
N GLU A 223 22.77 14.64 -4.91
CA GLU A 223 22.84 14.80 -3.46
C GLU A 223 21.46 15.05 -2.84
N ALA A 224 21.21 14.42 -1.69
CA ALA A 224 20.06 14.71 -0.83
C ALA A 224 18.68 14.58 -1.52
N LEU A 225 18.50 13.57 -2.38
CA LEU A 225 17.20 13.24 -2.92
C LEU A 225 16.30 12.74 -1.78
N LYS A 226 15.18 13.41 -1.55
CA LYS A 226 14.21 13.01 -0.53
C LYS A 226 13.18 12.03 -1.11
N LEU A 227 13.29 10.78 -0.69
CA LEU A 227 12.31 9.73 -1.00
C LEU A 227 11.13 9.81 -0.03
N ASN A 228 9.95 10.13 -0.55
CA ASN A 228 8.73 10.07 0.26
C ASN A 228 8.12 8.66 0.22
N PRO A 229 7.40 8.23 1.28
CA PRO A 229 6.82 6.89 1.36
C PRO A 229 5.81 6.61 0.23
N GLY A 230 5.99 5.50 -0.48
CA GLY A 230 5.06 5.03 -1.50
C GLY A 230 5.04 5.83 -2.80
N GLU A 231 5.94 6.81 -2.96
CA GLU A 231 6.11 7.57 -4.20
C GLU A 231 7.08 6.87 -5.17
N ILE A 232 6.87 7.12 -6.45
CA ILE A 232 7.82 6.81 -7.52
C ILE A 232 8.59 8.10 -7.81
N HIS A 233 9.90 8.04 -7.69
CA HIS A 233 10.82 9.15 -7.96
C HIS A 233 11.54 8.89 -9.28
N GLU A 234 11.43 9.81 -10.24
CA GLU A 234 12.14 9.74 -11.51
C GLU A 234 13.27 10.77 -11.50
N ILE A 235 14.50 10.34 -11.78
CA ILE A 235 15.66 11.23 -11.90
C ILE A 235 16.45 11.00 -13.18
N GLU A 236 17.19 12.01 -13.62
CA GLU A 236 18.16 11.91 -14.72
C GLU A 236 19.55 12.31 -14.20
N LEU A 237 20.40 11.30 -13.99
CA LEU A 237 21.75 11.48 -13.50
C LEU A 237 22.70 11.94 -14.61
N VAL A 238 23.42 13.04 -14.39
CA VAL A 238 24.40 13.56 -15.34
C VAL A 238 25.79 13.03 -15.00
N LEU A 239 26.37 12.25 -15.91
CA LEU A 239 27.69 11.65 -15.76
C LEU A 239 28.76 12.52 -16.42
N TYR A 240 29.76 12.96 -15.65
CA TYR A 240 30.88 13.79 -16.09
C TYR A 240 32.17 12.97 -16.23
N PRO A 241 33.04 13.26 -17.22
CA PRO A 241 34.33 12.59 -17.34
C PRO A 241 35.20 12.74 -16.09
N CYS A 242 35.84 11.65 -15.67
CA CYS A 242 36.72 11.60 -14.49
C CYS A 242 38.01 12.43 -14.62
N SER A 243 38.27 13.05 -15.77
CA SER A 243 39.48 13.84 -16.03
C SER A 243 39.33 15.35 -15.73
N ASP A 244 38.11 15.82 -15.49
CA ASP A 244 37.85 17.24 -15.25
C ASP A 244 38.10 17.59 -13.78
N GLU A 245 38.90 18.64 -13.56
CA GLU A 245 39.46 19.10 -12.29
C GLU A 245 38.47 19.07 -11.11
N GLY A 246 38.49 17.98 -10.32
CA GLY A 246 37.82 17.92 -9.01
C GLY A 246 36.90 16.72 -8.79
N VAL A 247 36.51 15.99 -9.83
CA VAL A 247 35.68 14.78 -9.66
C VAL A 247 36.60 13.57 -9.47
N SER A 248 36.79 13.15 -8.22
CA SER A 248 37.56 11.95 -7.92
C SER A 248 36.78 10.71 -8.32
N CYS A 249 37.34 9.91 -9.23
CA CYS A 249 36.83 8.58 -9.58
C CYS A 249 37.61 7.45 -8.88
N GLN A 250 38.38 7.79 -7.84
CA GLN A 250 39.09 6.82 -7.01
C GLN A 250 38.12 5.96 -6.20
#